data_AF-A0AAU4DBH4-F1
#
_entry.id   AF-A0AAU4DBH4-F1
#
_cell.length_a   1.000
_cell.length_b   1.000
_cell.length_c   1.000
_cell.angle_alpha   90.00
_cell.angle_beta   90.00
_cell.angle_gamma   90.00
#
_symmetry.space_group_name_H-M   'P 1'
#
loop_
_entity.id
_entity.type
_entity.pdbx_description
1 polymer ?
#
loop_
_entity_poly.entity_id
_entity_poly.type
_entity_poly.pdbx_seq_one_letter_code
_entity_poly.pdbx_strand_id
1 'polypeptide(L)' 'MGTSDKAENAADKLKGKAKETAGRAVGNERLEAEGRADQAKGDAKQAGEKLKDTAKDVLGH' A
#
# COMPACT_ATOMS: atom_id res chain seq x y z
N MET A 1 -7.15 17.46 -4.50
CA MET A 1 -6.56 16.36 -3.72
C MET A 1 -7.17 16.42 -2.33
N GLY A 2 -8.30 15.74 -2.15
CA GLY A 2 -9.23 15.96 -1.04
C GLY A 2 -8.79 15.25 0.23
N THR A 3 -9.32 15.70 1.36
CA THR A 3 -9.18 15.03 2.67
C THR A 3 -9.63 13.57 2.64
N SER A 4 -10.54 13.21 1.71
CA SER A 4 -11.01 11.85 1.47
C SER A 4 -9.90 10.91 0.99
N ASP A 5 -9.05 11.34 0.05
CA ASP A 5 -7.94 10.51 -0.48
C ASP A 5 -6.92 10.16 0.61
N LYS A 6 -6.63 11.11 1.51
CA LYS A 6 -5.71 10.89 2.63
C LYS A 6 -6.32 9.95 3.68
N ALA A 7 -7.63 10.06 3.91
CA ALA A 7 -8.34 9.21 4.85
C ALA A 7 -8.42 7.76 4.35
N GLU A 8 -8.71 7.55 3.07
CA GLU A 8 -8.70 6.22 2.44
C GLU A 8 -7.31 5.58 2.50
N ASN A 9 -6.26 6.32 2.13
CA ASN A 9 -4.90 5.80 2.19
C ASN A 9 -4.45 5.46 3.62
N ALA A 10 -4.90 6.24 4.62
CA ALA A 10 -4.67 5.94 6.02
C ALA A 10 -5.46 4.70 6.48
N ALA A 11 -6.72 4.56 6.04
CA ALA A 11 -7.58 3.43 6.34
C ALA A 11 -7.02 2.12 5.76
N ASP A 12 -6.51 2.13 4.53
CA ASP A 12 -5.89 0.97 3.89
C ASP A 12 -4.62 0.52 4.64
N LYS A 13 -3.76 1.47 5.04
CA LYS A 13 -2.60 1.16 5.89
C LYS A 13 -3.00 0.57 7.24
N LEU A 14 -4.06 1.10 7.85
CA LEU A 14 -4.60 0.61 9.12
C LEU A 14 -5.16 -0.81 8.96
N LYS A 15 -5.88 -1.06 7.87
CA LYS A 15 -6.46 -2.37 7.55
C LYS A 15 -5.39 -3.43 7.28
N GLY A 16 -4.32 -3.08 6.58
CA GLY A 16 -3.16 -3.96 6.36
C GLY A 16 -2.46 -4.31 7.68
N LYS A 17 -2.17 -3.31 8.52
CA LYS A 17 -1.62 -3.55 9.88
C LYS A 17 -2.54 -4.37 10.76
N ALA A 18 -3.85 -4.15 10.67
CA ALA A 18 -4.85 -4.92 11.41
C ALA A 18 -4.87 -6.38 10.95
N LYS A 19 -4.84 -6.65 9.65
CA LYS A 19 -4.72 -8.03 9.11
C LYS A 19 -3.44 -8.72 9.58
N GLU A 20 -2.31 -8.02 9.56
CA GLU A 20 -1.02 -8.56 10.02
C GLU A 20 -1.04 -8.88 11.52
N THR A 21 -1.57 -7.95 12.33
CA THR A 21 -1.64 -8.11 13.79
C THR A 21 -2.64 -9.19 14.18
N ALA A 22 -3.81 -9.21 13.55
CA ALA A 22 -4.82 -10.24 13.77
C ALA A 22 -4.31 -11.62 13.31
N GLY A 23 -3.65 -11.70 12.15
CA GLY A 23 -3.01 -12.91 11.64
C GLY A 23 -1.97 -13.46 12.61
N ARG A 24 -1.10 -12.61 13.17
CA ARG A 24 -0.16 -13.00 14.23
C ARG A 24 -0.85 -13.46 15.50
N ALA A 25 -1.87 -12.72 15.94
CA ALA A 25 -2.57 -13.02 17.20
C ALA A 25 -3.34 -14.35 17.15
N VAL A 26 -3.89 -14.71 15.98
CA VAL A 26 -4.65 -15.96 15.81
C VAL A 26 -3.84 -17.09 15.17
N GLY A 27 -2.54 -16.89 14.92
CA GLY A 27 -1.66 -17.88 14.30
C GLY A 27 -2.04 -18.24 12.85
N ASN A 28 -2.63 -17.30 12.11
CA ASN A 28 -3.04 -17.51 10.72
C ASN A 28 -2.04 -16.88 9.75
N GLU A 29 -1.10 -17.71 9.29
CA GLU A 29 -0.05 -17.34 8.33
C GLU A 29 -0.60 -16.76 7.02
N ARG A 30 -1.80 -17.17 6.57
CA ARG A 30 -2.41 -16.61 5.36
C ARG A 30 -2.79 -15.14 5.55
N LEU A 31 -3.33 -14.79 6.71
CA LEU A 31 -3.73 -13.42 7.04
C LEU A 31 -2.51 -12.50 7.18
N GLU A 32 -1.42 -13.00 7.77
CA GLU A 32 -0.15 -12.26 7.82
C GLU A 32 0.46 -12.07 6.42
N ALA A 33 0.51 -13.14 5.62
CA ALA A 33 1.04 -13.11 4.27
C ALA A 33 0.24 -12.18 3.34
N GLU A 34 -1.09 -12.19 3.42
CA GLU A 34 -1.96 -11.24 2.72
C GLU A 34 -1.63 -9.80 3.10
N GLY A 35 -1.52 -9.50 4.40
CA GLY A 35 -1.20 -8.16 4.89
C GLY A 35 0.14 -7.65 4.34
N ARG A 36 1.19 -8.46 4.40
CA ARG A 36 2.50 -8.11 3.83
C ARG A 36 2.49 -7.97 2.32
N ALA A 37 1.78 -8.86 1.62
CA ALA A 37 1.69 -8.83 0.16
C ALA A 37 0.98 -7.56 -0.32
N ASP A 38 -0.07 -7.13 0.37
CA ASP A 38 -0.81 -5.91 0.05
C ASP A 38 0.06 -4.66 0.26
N GLN A 39 0.82 -4.61 1.37
CA GLN A 39 1.78 -3.54 1.61
C GLN A 39 2.86 -3.48 0.53
N ALA A 40 3.48 -4.63 0.20
CA ALA A 40 4.51 -4.69 -0.83
C ALA A 40 3.98 -4.27 -2.21
N LYS A 41 2.74 -4.66 -2.56
CA LYS A 41 2.08 -4.20 -3.78
C LYS A 41 1.84 -2.70 -3.79
N GLY A 42 1.39 -2.13 -2.67
CA GLY A 42 1.15 -0.70 -2.51
C GLY A 42 2.43 0.12 -2.69
N ASP A 43 3.50 -0.27 -2.01
CA ASP A 43 4.82 0.36 -2.13
C ASP A 43 5.38 0.25 -3.56
N ALA A 44 5.26 -0.93 -4.19
CA ALA A 44 5.68 -1.13 -5.57
C ALA A 44 4.87 -0.28 -6.57
N LYS A 45 3.55 -0.15 -6.35
CA LYS A 45 2.69 0.74 -7.14
C LYS A 45 3.13 2.20 -7.00
N GLN A 46 3.32 2.69 -5.77
CA GLN A 46 3.75 4.08 -5.55
C GLN A 46 5.13 4.35 -6.18
N ALA A 47 6.07 3.42 -6.05
CA ALA A 47 7.40 3.55 -6.65
C ALA A 47 7.31 3.55 -8.19
N GLY A 48 6.51 2.64 -8.77
CA GLY A 48 6.28 2.57 -10.20
C GLY A 48 5.56 3.78 -10.77
N GLU A 49 4.57 4.31 -10.06
CA GLU A 49 3.89 5.57 -10.43
C GLU A 49 4.85 6.75 -10.35
N LYS A 50 5.64 6.90 -9.28
CA LYS A 50 6.67 7.94 -9.20
C LYS A 50 7.68 7.86 -10.35
N LEU A 51 8.17 6.66 -10.65
CA LEU A 51 9.10 6.44 -11.77
C LEU A 51 8.46 6.80 -13.10
N LYS A 52 7.21 6.39 -13.34
CA LYS A 52 6.47 6.77 -14.56
C LYS A 52 6.23 8.27 -14.64
N ASP A 53 5.89 8.91 -13.52
CA ASP A 53 5.61 10.34 -13.45
C ASP A 53 6.87 11.14 -13.76
N THR A 54 7.99 10.82 -13.11
CA THR A 54 9.31 11.43 -13.40
C THR A 54 9.78 11.13 -14.82
N ALA A 55 9.60 9.89 -15.32
CA ALA A 55 9.97 9.55 -16.69
C ALA A 55 9.12 10.33 -17.71
N LYS A 56 7.82 10.51 -17.44
CA LYS A 56 6.91 11.30 -18.28
C LYS A 56 7.23 12.79 -18.25
N ASP A 57 7.64 13.31 -17.10
CA ASP A 57 8.08 14.70 -16.93
C ASP A 57 9.38 14.97 -17.71
N VAL A 58 10.33 14.02 -17.68
CA VAL A 58 11.63 14.12 -18.39
C VAL A 58 11.52 13.85 -19.90
N LEU A 59 10.69 12.91 -20.34
CA LEU A 59 10.51 12.57 -21.76
C LEU A 59 9.46 13.44 -22.47
N GLY A 60 8.68 14.23 -21.73
CA GLY A 60 7.55 15.01 -22.24
C GLY A 60 7.85 16.48 -22.53
N HIS A 61 9.10 16.93 -22.36
CA HIS A 61 9.56 18.29 -22.69
C HIS A 61 10.29 18.33 -24.04
#